data_AF-A0A4R9WW46-F1
#
_entry.id   AF-A0A4R9WW46-F1
#
_cell.length_a   1.000
_cell.length_b   1.000
_cell.length_c   1.000
_cell.angle_alpha   90.00
_cell.angle_beta   90.00
_cell.angle_gamma   90.00
#
_symmetry.space_group_name_H-M   'P 1'
#
loop_
_entity.id
_entity.type
_entity.pdbx_description
1 polymer ?
#
loop_
_entity_poly.entity_id
_entity_poly.type
_entity_poly.pdbx_seq_one_letter_code
_entity_poly.pdbx_strand_id
1 'polypeptide(L)' 'DALTLDEVFQPGVLQWEVALLVEVNFTLEDQSFRAHLVMLMAEESIRHMNDALDALLSSL' A
#
# COMPACT_ATOMS: atom_id res chain seq x y z
N ASP A 1 -1.95 11.39 18.80
CA ASP A 1 -2.83 11.77 17.68
C ASP A 1 -2.73 10.77 16.56
N ALA A 2 -3.86 10.24 16.12
CA ALA A 2 -3.93 9.36 14.95
C ALA A 2 -4.15 10.24 13.72
N LEU A 3 -3.21 10.17 12.76
CA LEU A 3 -3.32 10.88 11.49
C LEU A 3 -4.54 10.34 10.75
N THR A 4 -5.49 11.20 10.39
CA THR A 4 -6.70 10.77 9.70
C THR A 4 -6.42 10.55 8.21
N LEU A 5 -7.12 9.62 7.57
CA LEU A 5 -6.92 9.33 6.15
C LEU A 5 -7.12 10.62 5.31
N ASP A 6 -8.13 11.43 5.63
CA ASP A 6 -8.39 12.73 4.99
C ASP A 6 -7.21 13.73 5.10
N GLU A 7 -6.31 13.59 6.08
CA GLU A 7 -5.12 14.44 6.17
C GLU A 7 -3.97 13.95 5.27
N VAL A 8 -3.92 12.64 5.00
CA VAL A 8 -2.96 12.03 4.04
C VAL A 8 -3.42 12.29 2.61
N PHE A 9 -4.72 12.15 2.38
CA PHE A 9 -5.35 12.42 1.10
C PHE A 9 -5.70 13.90 1.04
N GLN A 10 -4.77 14.74 0.57
CA GLN A 10 -5.12 16.13 0.22
C GLN A 10 -5.66 16.16 -1.22
N PRO A 11 -7.00 16.11 -1.43
CA PRO A 11 -7.58 16.20 -2.77
C PRO A 11 -7.29 17.59 -3.34
N GLY A 12 -6.28 17.66 -4.23
CA GLY A 12 -5.81 18.91 -4.83
C GLY A 12 -4.29 18.98 -5.02
N VAL A 13 -3.52 18.20 -4.26
CA VAL A 13 -2.05 18.12 -4.39
C VAL A 13 -1.61 16.88 -5.19
N LEU A 14 -2.39 15.81 -5.12
CA LEU A 14 -2.08 14.52 -5.73
C LEU A 14 -2.73 14.43 -7.11
N GLN A 15 -1.96 14.62 -8.18
CA GLN A 15 -2.39 14.43 -9.57
C GLN A 15 -2.44 12.95 -9.96
N TRP A 16 -3.06 12.10 -9.13
CA TRP A 16 -3.19 10.67 -9.40
C TRP A 16 -4.58 10.39 -9.95
N GLU A 17 -4.66 9.77 -11.14
CA GLU A 17 -5.96 9.28 -11.66
C GLU A 17 -6.40 8.03 -10.90
N VAL A 18 -5.44 7.26 -10.40
CA VAL A 18 -5.67 6.00 -9.68
C VAL A 18 -4.71 5.90 -8.48
N ALA A 19 -5.21 5.38 -7.36
CA ALA A 19 -4.42 5.10 -6.17
C ALA A 19 -4.79 3.72 -5.62
N LEU A 20 -3.83 3.04 -5.00
CA LEU A 20 -4.02 1.72 -4.40
C LEU A 20 -3.75 1.82 -2.89
N LEU A 21 -4.75 1.49 -2.10
CA LEU A 21 -4.62 1.34 -0.65
C LEU A 21 -4.50 -0.15 -0.33
N VAL A 22 -3.38 -0.53 0.29
CA VAL A 22 -3.13 -1.90 0.73
C VAL A 22 -3.16 -1.93 2.25
N GLU A 23 -4.08 -2.71 2.80
CA GLU A 23 -4.14 -3.00 4.22
C GLU A 23 -3.69 -4.44 4.48
N VAL A 24 -2.59 -4.59 5.21
CA VAL A 24 -2.06 -5.90 5.63
C VAL A 24 -2.20 -6.04 7.13
N ASN A 25 -3.01 -7.02 7.52
CA ASN A 25 -3.19 -7.42 8.90
C ASN A 25 -2.27 -8.62 9.15
N PHE A 26 -1.16 -8.39 9.85
CA PHE A 26 -0.23 -9.47 10.20
C PHE A 26 -0.37 -9.86 11.67
N THR A 27 -0.36 -11.16 11.92
CA THR A 27 -0.41 -11.75 13.26
C THR A 27 0.60 -12.89 13.29
N LEU A 28 1.43 -12.94 14.33
CA LEU A 28 2.34 -14.06 14.56
C LEU A 28 1.58 -15.19 15.27
N GLU A 29 1.78 -16.45 14.84
CA GLU A 29 1.05 -17.61 15.39
C GLU A 29 1.21 -17.76 16.91
N ASP A 30 2.36 -17.35 17.47
CA ASP A 30 2.77 -17.68 18.84
C ASP A 30 2.98 -16.46 19.75
N GLN A 31 2.69 -15.25 19.27
CA GLN A 31 2.95 -14.01 20.02
C GLN A 31 1.77 -13.05 19.93
N SER A 32 1.53 -12.29 20.99
CA SER A 32 0.50 -11.23 21.09
C SER A 32 0.71 -10.05 20.14
N PHE A 33 1.65 -10.15 19.21
CA PHE A 33 1.98 -9.14 18.25
C PHE A 33 1.02 -9.20 17.06
N ARG A 34 0.19 -8.16 16.98
CA ARG A 34 -0.62 -7.81 15.82
C ARG A 34 -0.09 -6.49 15.32
N ALA A 35 0.09 -6.36 14.03
CA ALA A 35 0.11 -5.02 13.48
C ALA A 35 -0.58 -4.91 12.13
N HIS A 36 -0.95 -3.66 11.91
CA HIS A 36 -1.81 -3.21 10.85
C HIS A 36 -0.92 -2.30 10.00
N LEU A 37 -0.54 -2.79 8.83
CA LEU A 37 0.22 -2.01 7.87
C LEU A 37 -0.76 -1.45 6.85
N VAL A 38 -0.80 -0.12 6.73
CA VAL A 38 -1.56 0.57 5.69
C VAL A 38 -0.55 1.25 4.76
N MET A 39 -0.58 0.91 3.48
CA MET A 39 0.25 1.51 2.45
C MET A 39 -0.63 2.16 1.39
N LEU A 40 -0.40 3.44 1.13
CA LEU A 40 -0.99 4.15 0.01
C LEU A 40 0.04 4.27 -1.11
N MET A 41 -0.30 3.77 -2.29
CA MET A 41 0.57 3.78 -3.45
C MET A 41 0.08 4.78 -4.50
N ALA A 42 1.02 5.59 -4.97
CA ALA A 42 0.86 6.44 -6.15
C ALA A 42 0.73 5.59 -7.40
N GLU A 43 0.11 6.15 -8.44
CA GLU A 43 -0.07 5.50 -9.73
C GLU A 43 1.24 4.94 -10.33
N GLU A 44 2.34 5.69 -10.24
CA GLU A 44 3.67 5.25 -10.68
C GLU A 44 4.18 4.06 -9.86
N SER A 45 3.96 4.07 -8.54
CA SER A 45 4.34 2.96 -7.67
C SER A 45 3.54 1.69 -7.96
N ILE A 46 2.25 1.83 -8.32
CA ILE A 46 1.40 0.70 -8.74
C ILE A 46 1.97 0.06 -10.00
N ARG A 47 2.35 0.85 -11.00
CA ARG A 47 2.97 0.34 -12.24
C ARG A 47 4.27 -0.41 -11.95
N HIS A 48 5.16 0.18 -11.16
CA HIS A 48 6.41 -0.49 -10.79
C HIS A 48 6.21 -1.80 -10.04
N MET A 49 5.22 -1.86 -9.14
CA MET A 49 4.89 -3.10 -8.44
C MET A 49 4.35 -4.15 -9.41
N ASN A 50 3.50 -3.76 -10.36
CA ASN A 50 2.98 -4.67 -11.38
C ASN A 50 4.12 -5.24 -12.24
N ASP A 51 5.03 -4.40 -12.74
CA ASP A 51 6.21 -4.84 -13.51
C ASP A 51 7.08 -5.83 -12.71
N ALA A 52 7.30 -5.55 -11.42
CA ALA A 52 8.09 -6.42 -10.54
C ALA A 52 7.40 -7.78 -10.29
N LEU A 53 6.08 -7.79 -10.14
CA LEU A 53 5.29 -9.02 -10.00
C LEU A 53 5.30 -9.83 -11.30
N ASP A 54 5.16 -9.19 -12.45
CA ASP A 54 5.23 -9.85 -13.76
C ASP A 54 6.61 -10.46 -13.99
N ALA A 55 7.68 -9.74 -13.65
CA ALA A 55 9.05 -10.25 -13.70
C ALA A 55 9.22 -11.48 -12.78
N LEU A 56 8.74 -11.41 -11.53
CA LEU A 56 8.78 -12.53 -10.59
C LEU A 56 8.04 -13.76 -11.15
N LEU A 57 6.79 -13.58 -11.62
CA LEU A 57 5.96 -14.65 -12.15
C LEU A 57 6.53 -15.26 -13.43
N SER A 58 7.18 -14.46 -14.28
CA SER A 58 7.86 -14.94 -15.48
C SER A 58 9.15 -15.73 -15.19
N SER A 59 9.71 -15.56 -13.99
CA SER A 59 10.94 -16.23 -13.55
C SER A 59 10.69 -17.54 -12.81
N LEU A 60 9.42 -17.88 -12.55
CA LEU A 60 8.97 -19.13 -11.94
C LEU A 60 8.62 -20.17 -13.03
#